data_AF-A0A087E8W8-F1
#
_entry.id   AF-A0A087E8W8-F1
#
_cell.length_a   1.000
_cell.length_b   1.000
_cell.length_c   1.000
_cell.angle_alpha   90.00
_cell.angle_beta   90.00
_cell.angle_gamma   90.00
#
_symmetry.space_group_name_H-M   'P 1'
#
loop_
_entity.id
_entity.type
_entity.pdbx_description
1 polymer ?
#
loop_
_entity_poly.entity_id
_entity_poly.type
_entity_poly.pdbx_seq_one_letter_code
_entity_poly.pdbx_strand_id
1 'polypeptide(L)'
;SSLYGTHLNEAGILASTGTVGDSYDNALAESVNGAYKNELITRSAPFGTVRALETATFQWVSWWNNQRLHERLDYRTPAEVEARYYQTKATPVTQ
;
A
#
# COMPACT_ATOMS: atom_id res chain seq x y z
N SER A 1 -2.23 6.49 -22.14
CA SER A 1 -1.32 5.45 -21.62
C SER A 1 0.17 5.82 -21.76
N SER A 2 0.60 6.59 -22.77
CA SER A 2 2.02 6.93 -22.98
C SER A 2 2.64 7.81 -21.88
N LEU A 3 1.93 8.85 -21.42
CA LEU A 3 2.42 9.75 -20.36
C LEU A 3 2.74 9.05 -19.04
N TYR A 4 1.92 8.05 -18.65
CA TYR A 4 2.16 7.27 -17.44
C TYR A 4 3.47 6.47 -17.53
N GLY A 5 3.70 5.78 -18.66
CA GLY A 5 4.96 5.06 -18.89
C GLY A 5 6.16 5.99 -19.01
N THR A 6 6.00 7.16 -19.62
CA THR A 6 7.05 8.17 -19.72
C THR A 6 7.48 8.68 -18.34
N HIS A 7 6.54 9.07 -17.47
CA HIS A 7 6.88 9.57 -16.13
C HIS A 7 7.51 8.49 -15.23
N LEU A 8 7.07 7.23 -15.36
CA LEU A 8 7.71 6.13 -14.63
C LEU A 8 9.16 5.94 -15.09
N ASN A 9 9.41 5.99 -16.40
CA ASN A 9 10.76 5.89 -16.94
C ASN A 9 11.65 7.08 -16.52
N GLU A 10 11.14 8.31 -16.57
CA GLU A 10 11.84 9.50 -16.07
C GLU A 10 12.18 9.40 -14.58
N ALA A 11 11.32 8.77 -13.77
CA ALA A 11 11.55 8.53 -12.35
C ALA A 11 12.43 7.29 -12.08
N GLY A 12 12.90 6.59 -13.11
CA GLY A 12 13.65 5.34 -12.98
C GLY A 12 12.84 4.18 -12.39
N ILE A 13 11.51 4.27 -12.43
CA ILE A 13 10.59 3.27 -11.89
C ILE A 13 10.21 2.29 -13.01
N LEU A 14 10.50 1.02 -12.80
CA LEU A 14 10.03 -0.04 -13.69
C LEU A 14 8.52 -0.22 -13.51
N ALA A 15 7.76 0.07 -14.56
CA ALA A 15 6.32 -0.17 -14.56
C ALA A 15 6.05 -1.67 -14.51
N SER A 16 5.40 -2.16 -13.45
CA SER A 16 4.88 -3.53 -13.38
C SER A 16 3.61 -3.69 -14.22
N THR A 17 3.66 -3.23 -15.47
CA THR A 17 2.59 -3.33 -16.46
C THR A 17 3.01 -4.34 -17.53
N GLY A 18 2.98 -5.63 -17.19
CA GLY A 18 2.90 -6.68 -18.19
C GLY A 18 4.08 -7.65 -18.29
N THR A 19 4.06 -8.66 -17.43
CA THR A 19 4.35 -10.07 -17.77
C THR A 19 3.37 -10.95 -17.01
N VAL A 20 2.81 -11.98 -17.67
CA VAL A 20 1.96 -12.98 -17.00
C VAL A 20 2.81 -13.72 -15.98
N GLY A 21 2.55 -13.52 -14.69
CA GLY A 21 3.25 -14.23 -13.61
C GLY A 21 3.79 -13.36 -12.47
N ASP A 22 3.96 -12.05 -12.67
CA ASP A 22 4.49 -11.13 -11.64
C ASP A 22 3.39 -10.38 -10.88
N SER A 23 2.24 -11.01 -10.69
CA SER A 23 1.05 -10.37 -10.11
C SER A 23 1.08 -10.22 -8.60
N TYR A 24 2.16 -10.59 -7.91
CA TYR A 24 2.22 -10.55 -6.44
C TYR A 24 2.02 -9.13 -5.90
N ASP A 25 2.68 -8.14 -6.50
CA ASP A 25 2.54 -6.74 -6.09
C ASP A 25 1.13 -6.21 -6.41
N ASN A 26 0.58 -6.59 -7.57
CA ASN A 26 -0.77 -6.21 -7.96
C ASN A 26 -1.83 -6.86 -7.07
N ALA A 27 -1.68 -8.15 -6.74
CA ALA A 27 -2.61 -8.89 -5.88
C ALA A 27 -2.59 -8.35 -4.45
N LEU A 28 -1.42 -7.96 -3.93
CA LEU A 28 -1.34 -7.28 -2.65
C LEU A 28 -2.05 -5.93 -2.70
N ALA A 29 -1.76 -5.09 -3.70
CA ALA A 29 -2.43 -3.80 -3.87
C ALA A 29 -3.96 -3.94 -4.02
N GLU A 30 -4.43 -4.92 -4.79
CA GLU A 30 -5.84 -5.25 -4.95
C GLU A 30 -6.49 -5.67 -3.64
N SER A 31 -5.80 -6.47 -2.81
CA SER A 31 -6.30 -6.89 -1.51
C SER A 31 -6.49 -5.71 -0.54
N VAL A 32 -5.54 -4.77 -0.52
CA VAL A 32 -5.62 -3.54 0.27
C VAL A 32 -6.77 -2.67 -0.22
N ASN A 33 -6.90 -2.48 -1.53
CA ASN A 33 -7.99 -1.73 -2.14
C ASN A 33 -9.37 -2.36 -1.86
N GLY A 34 -9.46 -3.69 -1.86
CA GLY A 34 -10.66 -4.42 -1.48
C GLY A 34 -11.04 -4.18 -0.03
N ALA A 35 -10.07 -4.26 0.88
CA ALA A 35 -10.29 -3.97 2.30
C ALA A 35 -10.73 -2.52 2.52
N TYR A 36 -10.07 -1.56 1.88
CA TYR A 36 -10.43 -0.13 1.93
C TYR A 36 -11.89 0.11 1.52
N LYS A 37 -12.30 -0.42 0.37
CA LYS A 37 -13.67 -0.27 -0.14
C LYS A 37 -14.68 -0.91 0.80
N ASN A 38 -14.42 -2.11 1.28
CA ASN A 38 -15.35 -2.83 2.15
C ASN A 38 -15.47 -2.21 3.55
N GLU A 39 -14.35 -1.79 4.14
CA GLU A 39 -14.31 -1.35 5.53
C GLU A 39 -14.64 0.14 5.68
N LEU A 40 -14.15 0.99 4.77
CA LEU A 40 -14.40 2.42 4.84
C LEU A 40 -15.63 2.83 4.03
N ILE A 41 -15.63 2.51 2.73
CA ILE A 41 -16.64 3.04 1.81
C ILE A 41 -17.99 2.38 2.07
N THR A 42 -18.07 1.06 2.07
CA THR A 42 -19.36 0.36 2.25
C THR A 42 -19.97 0.60 3.63
N ARG A 43 -19.16 0.71 4.70
CA ARG A 43 -19.67 0.85 6.08
C ARG A 43 -19.94 2.29 6.51
N SER A 44 -19.26 3.27 5.91
CA SER A 44 -19.31 4.66 6.37
C SER A 44 -19.92 5.63 5.34
N ALA A 45 -20.26 5.15 4.15
CA ALA A 45 -21.01 5.93 3.17
C ALA A 45 -22.47 6.17 3.63
N PRO A 46 -23.10 7.27 3.17
CA PRO A 46 -22.55 8.30 2.28
C PRO A 46 -21.72 9.37 3.03
N PHE A 47 -20.67 9.87 2.37
CA PHE A 47 -19.91 11.02 2.85
C PHE A 47 -20.55 12.32 2.36
N GLY A 48 -20.80 13.27 3.26
CA GLY A 48 -21.47 14.54 2.91
C GLY A 48 -20.60 15.50 2.09
N THR A 49 -19.27 15.35 2.10
CA THR A 49 -18.33 16.17 1.32
C THR A 49 -17.10 15.36 0.91
N VAL A 50 -16.39 15.81 -0.13
CA VAL A 50 -15.08 15.26 -0.52
C VAL A 50 -14.08 15.36 0.64
N ARG A 51 -14.04 16.49 1.35
CA ARG A 51 -13.14 16.67 2.51
C ARG A 51 -13.39 15.66 3.63
N ALA A 52 -14.66 15.29 3.86
CA ALA A 52 -14.99 14.27 4.83
C ALA A 52 -14.48 12.88 4.39
N LEU A 53 -14.62 12.55 3.10
CA LEU A 53 -14.03 11.34 2.54
C LEU A 53 -12.51 11.34 2.68
N GLU A 54 -11.82 12.42 2.27
CA GLU A 54 -10.36 12.53 2.36
C GLU A 54 -9.86 12.35 3.80
N THR A 55 -10.54 12.95 4.78
CA THR A 55 -10.20 12.81 6.20
C THR A 55 -10.36 11.37 6.66
N ALA A 56 -11.46 10.72 6.27
CA ALA A 56 -11.74 9.33 6.61
C ALA A 56 -10.74 8.37 5.93
N THR A 57 -10.36 8.64 4.68
CA THR A 57 -9.31 7.92 3.96
C THR A 57 -7.98 8.04 4.68
N PHE A 58 -7.57 9.26 5.07
CA PHE A 58 -6.33 9.47 5.78
C PHE A 58 -6.30 8.71 7.11
N GLN A 59 -7.39 8.75 7.88
CA GLN A 59 -7.51 8.00 9.12
C GLN A 59 -7.44 6.49 8.89
N TRP A 60 -8.12 5.96 7.87
CA TRP A 60 -8.09 4.54 7.54
C TRP A 60 -6.68 4.08 7.14
N VAL A 61 -5.98 4.85 6.30
CA VAL A 61 -4.61 4.55 5.87
C VAL A 61 -3.64 4.60 7.06
N SER A 62 -3.78 5.61 7.92
CA SER A 62 -2.97 5.73 9.13
C SER A 62 -3.17 4.52 10.06
N TRP A 63 -4.42 4.10 10.27
CA TRP A 63 -4.74 2.92 11.08
C TRP A 63 -4.20 1.64 10.44
N TRP A 64 -4.44 1.43 9.14
CA TRP A 64 -3.96 0.25 8.41
C TRP A 64 -2.42 0.09 8.53
N ASN A 65 -1.67 1.16 8.33
CA ASN A 65 -0.21 1.09 8.31
C ASN A 65 0.44 1.02 9.70
N ASN A 66 -0.17 1.62 10.72
CA ASN A 66 0.50 1.85 12.01
C ASN A 66 -0.16 1.15 13.21
N GLN A 67 -1.37 0.62 13.05
CA GLN A 67 -2.14 0.07 14.18
C GLN A 67 -2.77 -1.29 13.87
N ARG A 68 -3.12 -1.57 12.61
CA ARG A 68 -3.69 -2.84 12.21
C ARG A 68 -2.62 -3.93 12.23
N LEU A 69 -2.90 -5.01 12.96
CA LEU A 69 -2.07 -6.21 12.93
C LEU A 69 -2.52 -7.11 11.78
N HIS A 70 -1.56 -7.64 11.03
CA HIS A 70 -1.82 -8.54 9.92
C HIS A 70 -1.27 -9.92 10.24
N GLU A 71 -2.12 -10.95 10.20
CA GLU A 71 -1.72 -12.35 10.43
C GLU A 71 -0.58 -12.76 9.50
N ARG A 72 -0.67 -12.39 8.21
CA ARG A 72 0.39 -12.66 7.21
C ARG A 72 1.73 -11.97 7.51
N LEU A 73 1.74 -11.00 8.41
CA LEU A 73 2.94 -10.29 8.86
C LEU A 73 3.37 -10.73 10.28
N ASP A 74 2.94 -11.90 10.74
CA ASP A 74 3.14 -12.40 12.11
C ASP A 74 2.57 -11.44 13.17
N TYR A 75 1.37 -10.93 12.91
CA TYR A 75 0.70 -9.96 13.78
C TYR A 75 1.50 -8.69 14.01
N ARG A 76 2.18 -8.21 12.97
CA ARG A 76 2.84 -6.90 12.93
C ARG A 76 2.11 -5.94 12.01
N THR A 77 2.39 -4.65 12.20
CA THR A 77 1.92 -3.58 11.32
C THR A 77 2.82 -3.47 10.07
N PRO A 78 2.29 -2.98 8.94
CA PRO A 78 3.10 -2.71 7.75
C PRO A 78 4.30 -1.81 8.04
N ALA A 79 4.12 -0.75 8.85
CA ALA A 79 5.19 0.17 9.22
C ALA A 79 6.33 -0.52 9.98
N GLU A 80 6.03 -1.46 10.89
CA GLU A 80 7.06 -2.21 11.61
C GLU A 80 7.84 -3.15 10.68
N VAL A 81 7.16 -3.79 9.73
CA VAL A 81 7.81 -4.67 8.75
C VAL A 81 8.72 -3.86 7.83
N GLU A 82 8.25 -2.73 7.32
CA GLU A 82 9.01 -1.83 6.48
C GLU A 82 10.24 -1.27 7.22
N ALA A 83 10.07 -0.81 8.47
CA ALA A 83 11.18 -0.31 9.29
C ALA A 83 12.26 -1.37 9.50
N ARG A 84 11.89 -2.63 9.78
CA ARG A 84 12.85 -3.74 9.94
C ARG A 84 13.56 -4.07 8.62
N TYR A 85 12.83 -4.05 7.51
CA TYR A 85 13.41 -4.29 6.19
C TYR A 85 14.51 -3.25 5.88
N TYR A 86 14.24 -1.96 6.10
CA TYR A 86 15.23 -0.91 5.86
C TYR A 86 16.41 -0.95 6.85
N GLN A 87 16.19 -1.32 8.12
CA GLN A 87 17.27 -1.54 9.07
C GLN A 87 18.20 -2.68 8.61
N THR A 88 17.64 -3.77 8.10
CA THR A 88 18.40 -4.92 7.60
C THR A 88 19.15 -4.58 6.30
N LYS A 89 18.51 -3.83 5.39
CA LYS A 89 19.12 -3.37 4.14
C LYS A 89 20.22 -2.33 4.34
N ALA A 90 20.12 -1.50 5.38
CA ALA A 90 21.12 -0.50 5.73
C ALA A 90 22.34 -1.09 6.47
N THR A 91 22.27 -2.34 6.91
CA THR A 91 23.41 -3.02 7.56
C THR A 91 24.16 -3.81 6.48
N PRO A 92 25.38 -3.41 6.06
CA PRO A 92 26.19 -4.25 5.19
C PRO A 92 26.54 -5.52 5.97
N VAL A 93 26.29 -6.70 5.40
CA VAL A 93 26.90 -7.94 5.88
C VAL A 93 28.41 -7.75 5.74
N THR A 94 29.07 -7.41 6.84
CA THR A 94 30.51 -7.55 6.96
C THR A 94 30.76 -9.00 7.32
N GLN A 95 31.23 -9.77 6.35
CA GLN A 95 31.94 -11.02 6.59
C GLN A 95 33.22 -11.00 5.77
#